data_AF-A0A7Y2GU88-F1
#
_entry.id   AF-A0A7Y2GU88-F1
#
_cell.length_a   1.000
_cell.length_b   1.000
_cell.length_c   1.000
_cell.angle_alpha   90.00
_cell.angle_beta   90.00
_cell.angle_gamma   90.00
#
_symmetry.space_group_name_H-M   'P 1'
#
loop_
_entity.id
_entity.type
_entity.pdbx_description
1 polymer ?
#
loop_
_entity_poly.entity_id
_entity_poly.type
_entity_poly.pdbx_seq_one_letter_code
_entity_poly.pdbx_strand_id
1 'polypeptide(L)' 'MKPSDFKVKRKKFLNKTIDELLEILSSKDVKDRFFAEMALRDISGT' A
#
# COMPACT_ATOMS: atom_id res chain seq x y z
N MET A 1 -13.85 5.38 -4.98
CA MET A 1 -12.62 6.20 -4.82
C MET A 1 -12.37 6.86 -6.14
N LYS A 2 -12.12 8.18 -6.19
CA LYS A 2 -11.84 8.85 -7.47
C LYS A 2 -10.42 8.50 -7.94
N PRO A 3 -10.11 8.56 -9.25
CA PRO A 3 -8.78 8.24 -9.78
C PRO A 3 -7.65 9.09 -9.16
N SER A 4 -7.94 10.35 -8.82
CA SER A 4 -7.04 11.25 -8.11
C SER A 4 -6.64 10.70 -6.74
N ASP A 5 -7.63 10.23 -5.98
CA ASP A 5 -7.45 9.76 -4.61
C ASP A 5 -6.65 8.45 -4.59
N PHE A 6 -6.85 7.60 -5.60
CA PHE A 6 -6.08 6.36 -5.77
C PHE A 6 -4.59 6.62 -5.93
N LYS A 7 -4.20 7.56 -6.80
CA LYS A 7 -2.78 7.90 -7.03
C LYS A 7 -2.14 8.47 -5.76
N VAL A 8 -2.86 9.35 -5.06
CA VAL A 8 -2.39 9.94 -3.79
C VAL A 8 -2.20 8.86 -2.73
N LYS A 9 -3.19 7.96 -2.54
CA LYS A 9 -3.07 6.85 -1.59
C LYS A 9 -1.91 5.93 -1.98
N ARG A 10 -1.83 5.47 -3.23
CA ARG A 10 -0.72 4.60 -3.69
C ARG A 10 0.65 5.20 -3.38
N LYS A 11 0.87 6.48 -3.68
CA LYS A 11 2.15 7.15 -3.40
C LYS A 11 2.45 7.20 -1.89
N LYS A 12 1.43 7.35 -1.06
CA LYS A 12 1.58 7.29 0.41
C LYS A 12 2.10 5.92 0.87
N PHE A 13 1.60 4.82 0.31
CA PHE A 13 2.06 3.47 0.67
C PHE A 13 3.44 3.14 0.07
N LEU A 14 3.76 3.61 -1.14
CA LEU A 14 5.10 3.43 -1.73
C LEU A 14 6.21 4.13 -0.94
N ASN A 15 5.88 5.17 -0.18
CA ASN A 15 6.84 5.87 0.69
C ASN A 15 7.02 5.19 2.06
N LYS A 16 6.32 4.09 2.34
CA LYS A 16 6.45 3.34 3.59
C LYS A 16 7.60 2.33 3.51
N THR A 17 8.19 2.02 4.64
CA THR A 17 9.18 0.93 4.72
C THR A 17 8.49 -0.43 4.58
N ILE A 18 9.27 -1.46 4.25
CA ILE A 18 8.76 -2.84 4.18
C ILE A 18 8.12 -3.24 5.52
N ASP A 19 8.76 -2.94 6.65
CA ASP A 19 8.24 -3.28 7.98
C ASP A 19 6.88 -2.61 8.24
N GLU A 20 6.73 -1.33 7.92
CA GLU A 20 5.44 -0.64 8.04
C GLU A 20 4.36 -1.25 7.15
N LEU A 21 4.72 -1.69 5.94
CA LEU A 21 3.79 -2.33 5.02
C LEU A 21 3.35 -3.70 5.54
N LEU A 22 4.26 -4.48 6.13
CA LEU A 22 3.96 -5.77 6.75
C LEU A 22 3.01 -5.61 7.96
N GLU A 23 3.17 -4.58 8.78
CA GLU A 23 2.23 -4.28 9.86
C GLU A 23 0.83 -3.98 9.30
N ILE A 24 0.74 -3.22 8.20
CA ILE A 24 -0.53 -2.86 7.57
C ILE A 24 -1.24 -4.08 6.96
N LEU A 25 -0.51 -5.12 6.53
CA LEU A 25 -1.14 -6.35 6.05
C LEU A 25 -2.00 -7.03 7.12
N SER A 26 -1.74 -6.76 8.40
CA SER A 26 -2.54 -7.26 9.52
C SER A 26 -3.76 -6.36 9.84
N SER A 27 -3.96 -5.26 9.10
CA SER A 27 -5.09 -4.35 9.30
C SER A 27 -6.44 -4.98 8.96
N LYS A 28 -7.49 -4.59 9.69
CA LYS A 28 -8.87 -4.99 9.38
C LYS A 28 -9.41 -4.28 8.13
N ASP A 29 -8.84 -3.16 7.73
CA ASP A 29 -9.27 -2.43 6.53
C ASP A 29 -8.70 -3.10 5.26
N VAL A 30 -9.60 -3.63 4.44
CA VAL A 30 -9.28 -4.27 3.15
C VAL A 30 -8.55 -3.31 2.20
N LYS A 31 -8.92 -2.02 2.20
CA LYS A 31 -8.31 -1.05 1.28
C LYS A 31 -6.86 -0.83 1.62
N ASP A 32 -6.54 -0.70 2.90
CA ASP A 32 -5.17 -0.43 3.32
C ASP A 32 -4.29 -1.67 3.14
N ARG A 33 -4.82 -2.88 3.36
CA ARG A 33 -4.14 -4.13 2.98
C ARG A 33 -3.85 -4.20 1.48
N PHE A 34 -4.83 -3.90 0.64
CA PHE A 34 -4.64 -3.89 -0.82
C PHE A 34 -3.52 -2.94 -1.26
N PHE A 35 -3.49 -1.72 -0.71
CA PHE A 35 -2.43 -0.77 -1.06
C PHE A 35 -1.06 -1.20 -0.52
N ALA A 36 -1.02 -1.86 0.64
CA ALA A 36 0.22 -2.38 1.21
C ALA A 36 0.79 -3.54 0.37
N GLU A 37 -0.05 -4.49 -0.04
CA GLU A 37 0.35 -5.59 -0.94
C GLU A 37 0.88 -5.04 -2.27
N MET A 38 0.17 -4.08 -2.86
CA MET A 38 0.57 -3.47 -4.12
C MET A 38 1.92 -2.74 -3.98
N ALA A 39 2.14 -2.01 -2.88
CA ALA A 39 3.42 -1.34 -2.63
C ALA A 39 4.55 -2.35 -2.42
N LEU A 40 4.33 -3.44 -1.69
CA LEU A 40 5.30 -4.52 -1.51
C LEU A 40 5.68 -5.16 -2.83
N ARG A 41 4.71 -5.42 -3.71
CA ARG A 41 4.97 -5.97 -5.04
C ARG A 41 5.78 -5.01 -5.92
N ASP A 42 5.43 -3.72 -5.92
CA ASP A 42 6.16 -2.68 -6.65
C ASP A 42 7.62 -2.60 -6.16
N ILE A 43 7.87 -2.68 -4.85
CA ILE A 43 9.23 -2.67 -4.26
C ILE A 43 9.99 -3.96 -4.61
N SER A 44 9.31 -5.11 -4.62
CA SER A 44 9.91 -6.42 -4.92
C SER A 44 10.22 -6.63 -6.41
N GLY A 45 9.84 -5.71 -7.29
CA GLY A 45 10.22 -5.70 -8.71
C GLY A 45 9.74 -6.92 -9.52
N THR A 46 8.63 -7.56 -9.12
CA THR A 46 8.07 -8.78 -9.77
C THR A 46 6.71 -8.53 -10.42
#